data_AF-A0A520I8P5-F1
#
_entry.id   AF-A0A520I8P5-F1
#
_cell.length_a   1.000
_cell.length_b   1.000
_cell.length_c   1.000
_cell.angle_alpha   90.00
_cell.angle_beta   90.00
_cell.angle_gamma   90.00
#
_symmetry.space_group_name_H-M   'P 1'
#
loop_
_entity.id
_entity.type
_entity.pdbx_description
1 polymer ?
#
loop_
_entity_poly.entity_id
_entity_poly.type
_entity_poly.pdbx_seq_one_letter_code
_entity_poly.pdbx_strand_id
1 'polypeptide(L)'
;MSIETLPRDRDRIDLAAPSEGGCSSKETLHAAAVEAGKSEILDRYAADYPQGPHDQPQSMCPAFGSLRVGLRMRRTATVLSGSACCVYGLTFTSHFYGAKRSVGYVPFSSETLVTGKLFEDIRDAVHQLADPTLYDTIVVTNLCVPTASGVPLQLLPDQINGVRVIGIDVPGFGVPTHAEA
;
A
#
# COMPACT_ATOMS: atom_id res chain seq x y z
N MET A 1 -36.71 -6.18 10.18
CA MET A 1 -36.92 -7.32 9.27
C MET A 1 -35.66 -8.17 9.32
N SER A 2 -35.76 -9.47 9.62
CA SER A 2 -34.60 -10.34 9.89
C SER A 2 -33.80 -10.65 8.62
N ILE A 3 -32.47 -10.59 8.72
CA ILE A 3 -31.47 -10.59 7.62
C ILE A 3 -31.55 -11.86 6.72
N GLU A 4 -32.17 -12.94 7.19
CA GLU A 4 -32.30 -14.22 6.48
C GLU A 4 -33.32 -14.21 5.31
N THR A 5 -34.11 -13.16 5.14
CA THR A 5 -35.18 -13.13 4.12
C THR A 5 -34.91 -12.24 2.91
N LEU A 6 -33.74 -11.57 2.84
CA LEU A 6 -33.40 -10.77 1.67
C LEU A 6 -32.83 -11.68 0.55
N PRO A 7 -33.44 -11.71 -0.64
CA PRO A 7 -32.92 -12.48 -1.76
C PRO A 7 -31.52 -11.98 -2.12
N ARG A 8 -30.54 -12.89 -2.11
CA ARG A 8 -29.15 -12.63 -2.54
C ARG A 8 -29.08 -12.68 -4.06
N ASP A 9 -29.82 -11.82 -4.73
CA ASP A 9 -29.66 -11.63 -6.16
C ASP A 9 -28.53 -10.62 -6.44
N ARG A 10 -27.91 -10.70 -7.61
CA ARG A 10 -26.88 -9.71 -7.96
C ARG A 10 -27.57 -8.37 -8.20
N ASP A 11 -27.25 -7.37 -7.38
CA ASP A 11 -27.68 -5.98 -7.59
C ASP A 11 -27.07 -5.43 -8.89
N ARG A 12 -27.69 -5.74 -10.03
CA ARG A 12 -27.38 -5.11 -11.31
C ARG A 12 -28.17 -3.82 -11.39
N ILE A 13 -27.45 -2.72 -11.56
CA ILE A 13 -28.06 -1.47 -12.00
C ILE A 13 -28.26 -1.62 -13.51
N ASP A 14 -29.49 -1.89 -13.96
CA ASP A 14 -29.86 -1.73 -15.37
C ASP A 14 -29.86 -0.24 -15.69
N LEU A 15 -28.68 0.27 -16.02
CA LEU A 15 -28.50 1.60 -16.56
C LEU A 15 -29.05 1.59 -17.98
N ALA A 16 -30.03 2.45 -18.26
CA ALA A 16 -30.47 2.71 -19.64
C ALA A 16 -29.25 3.08 -20.50
N ALA A 17 -29.30 2.72 -21.79
CA ALA A 17 -28.22 2.96 -22.73
C ALA A 17 -27.71 4.42 -22.63
N PRO A 18 -26.40 4.64 -22.54
CA PRO A 18 -25.86 5.97 -22.31
C PRO A 18 -26.29 6.89 -23.45
N SER A 19 -26.99 7.99 -23.11
CA SER A 19 -27.16 9.10 -24.05
C SER A 19 -25.78 9.62 -24.41
N GLU A 20 -25.52 9.83 -25.70
CA GLU A 20 -24.24 10.38 -26.16
C GLU A 20 -23.90 11.70 -25.44
N GLY A 21 -22.84 11.70 -24.62
CA GLY A 21 -22.36 12.87 -23.88
C GLY A 21 -21.70 12.47 -22.56
N GLY A 22 -20.40 12.75 -22.42
CA GLY A 22 -19.54 12.19 -21.37
C GLY A 22 -19.78 12.66 -19.92
N CYS A 23 -19.14 11.90 -19.01
CA CYS A 23 -18.91 12.14 -17.58
C CYS A 23 -20.11 12.64 -16.76
N SER A 24 -20.95 11.71 -16.30
CA SER A 24 -21.85 11.97 -15.18
C SER A 24 -21.06 12.13 -13.88
N SER A 25 -21.12 13.33 -13.28
CA SER A 25 -20.62 13.62 -11.93
C SER A 25 -21.17 12.65 -10.87
N LYS A 26 -20.47 12.50 -9.74
CA LYS A 26 -20.89 11.65 -8.61
C LYS A 26 -22.31 12.00 -8.16
N GLU A 27 -22.62 13.28 -8.13
CA GLU A 27 -23.92 13.84 -7.76
C GLU A 27 -25.02 13.43 -8.76
N THR A 28 -24.75 13.50 -10.07
CA THR A 28 -25.73 13.08 -11.09
C THR A 28 -26.03 11.59 -11.04
N LEU A 29 -25.03 10.74 -10.78
CA LEU A 29 -25.24 9.30 -10.61
C LEU A 29 -25.99 8.99 -9.31
N HIS A 30 -25.69 9.72 -8.23
CA HIS A 30 -26.38 9.57 -6.96
C HIS A 30 -27.86 9.96 -7.06
N ALA A 31 -28.16 11.09 -7.71
CA ALA A 31 -29.54 11.54 -7.93
C ALA A 31 -30.35 10.53 -8.78
N ALA A 32 -29.76 10.01 -9.87
CA ALA A 32 -30.41 9.00 -10.71
C ALA A 32 -30.68 7.68 -9.95
N ALA A 33 -29.77 7.27 -9.06
CA ALA A 33 -29.97 6.07 -8.24
C ALA A 33 -31.07 6.26 -7.19
N VAL A 34 -31.18 7.45 -6.61
CA VAL A 34 -32.29 7.81 -5.71
C VAL A 34 -33.62 7.81 -6.47
N GLU A 35 -33.67 8.40 -7.67
CA GLU A 35 -34.86 8.40 -8.53
C GLU A 35 -35.29 6.99 -8.95
N ALA A 36 -34.33 6.09 -9.16
CA ALA A 36 -34.56 4.66 -9.41
C ALA A 36 -34.98 3.86 -8.15
N GLY A 37 -35.25 4.52 -7.02
CA GLY A 37 -35.76 3.90 -5.80
C GLY A 37 -34.71 3.17 -4.96
N LYS A 38 -33.42 3.45 -5.14
CA LYS A 38 -32.32 2.76 -4.45
C LYS A 38 -31.82 3.44 -3.17
N SER A 39 -32.57 4.40 -2.63
CA SER A 39 -32.16 5.22 -1.48
C SER A 39 -31.78 4.39 -0.25
N GLU A 40 -32.58 3.38 0.11
CA GLU A 40 -32.31 2.53 1.29
C GLU A 40 -31.01 1.72 1.14
N ILE A 41 -30.67 1.31 -0.09
CA ILE A 41 -29.42 0.60 -0.39
C ILE A 41 -28.23 1.57 -0.27
N LEU A 42 -28.36 2.79 -0.79
CA LEU A 42 -27.32 3.82 -0.70
C LEU A 42 -27.04 4.23 0.74
N ASP A 43 -28.08 4.40 1.57
CA ASP A 43 -27.95 4.74 2.99
C ASP A 43 -27.21 3.64 3.76
N ARG A 44 -27.54 2.37 3.47
CA ARG A 44 -26.83 1.21 4.03
C ARG A 44 -25.38 1.17 3.55
N TYR A 45 -25.11 1.41 2.27
CA TYR A 45 -23.72 1.49 1.79
C TYR A 45 -22.94 2.63 2.42
N ALA A 46 -23.54 3.79 2.66
CA ALA A 46 -22.87 4.89 3.36
C ALA A 46 -22.55 4.55 4.83
N ALA A 47 -23.40 3.77 5.49
CA ALA A 47 -23.18 3.29 6.85
C ALA A 47 -22.11 2.18 6.91
N ASP A 48 -22.12 1.25 5.96
CA ASP A 48 -21.23 0.10 5.91
C ASP A 48 -19.83 0.45 5.35
N TYR A 49 -19.75 1.44 4.44
CA TYR A 49 -18.54 1.90 3.78
C TYR A 49 -18.27 3.38 4.10
N PRO A 50 -17.80 3.68 5.33
CA PRO A 50 -17.46 5.04 5.73
C PRO A 50 -16.42 5.62 4.77
N GLN A 51 -16.79 6.73 4.12
CA GLN A 51 -15.93 7.38 3.15
C GLN A 51 -14.70 7.97 3.84
N GLY A 52 -13.51 7.67 3.32
CA GLY A 52 -12.24 8.05 3.92
C GLY A 52 -11.16 8.41 2.89
N PRO A 53 -9.93 8.65 3.34
CA PRO A 53 -8.80 8.96 2.46
C PRO A 53 -8.55 7.90 1.36
N HIS A 54 -9.05 6.68 1.56
CA HIS A 54 -8.94 5.57 0.60
C HIS A 54 -9.95 5.63 -0.56
N ASP A 55 -11.01 6.46 -0.47
CA ASP A 55 -11.96 6.70 -1.58
C ASP A 55 -11.45 7.76 -2.58
N GLN A 56 -10.19 8.17 -2.45
CA GLN A 56 -9.50 9.12 -3.32
C GLN A 56 -8.48 8.36 -4.21
N PRO A 57 -8.91 7.76 -5.35
CA PRO A 57 -8.05 6.92 -6.19
C PRO A 57 -6.91 7.68 -6.88
N GLN A 58 -6.84 9.00 -6.72
CA GLN A 58 -5.77 9.84 -7.25
C GLN A 58 -4.51 9.85 -6.37
N SER A 59 -4.54 9.24 -5.19
CA SER A 59 -3.38 9.18 -4.29
C SER A 59 -2.60 7.87 -4.45
N MET A 60 -1.27 7.96 -4.38
CA MET A 60 -0.40 6.79 -4.25
C MET A 60 -0.59 6.14 -2.87
N CYS A 61 0.00 4.96 -2.63
CA CYS A 61 0.00 4.37 -1.29
C CYS A 61 1.05 5.02 -0.37
N PRO A 62 0.83 5.02 0.97
CA PRO A 62 1.77 5.59 1.95
C PRO A 62 3.23 5.14 1.82
N ALA A 63 3.48 3.93 1.33
CA ALA A 63 4.83 3.43 1.07
C ALA A 63 5.63 4.30 0.09
N PHE A 64 4.95 4.99 -0.83
CA PHE A 64 5.59 5.95 -1.73
C PHE A 64 6.18 7.14 -0.99
N GLY A 65 5.45 7.70 -0.03
CA GLY A 65 5.92 8.81 0.82
C GLY A 65 7.14 8.40 1.64
N SER A 66 7.04 7.25 2.32
CA SER A 66 8.14 6.67 3.08
C SER A 66 9.41 6.45 2.24
N LEU A 67 9.27 5.82 1.07
CA LEU A 67 10.38 5.61 0.13
C LEU A 67 11.01 6.93 -0.30
N ARG A 68 10.19 7.95 -0.59
CA ARG A 68 10.64 9.29 -0.96
C ARG A 68 11.48 9.95 0.13
N VAL A 69 11.18 9.71 1.40
CA VAL A 69 12.00 10.20 2.53
C VAL A 69 13.33 9.46 2.55
N GLY A 70 13.30 8.12 2.54
CA GLY A 70 14.51 7.28 2.56
C GLY A 70 15.50 7.60 1.44
N LEU A 71 15.01 7.78 0.21
CA LEU A 71 15.87 8.08 -0.94
C LEU A 71 16.52 9.48 -0.92
N ARG A 72 15.99 10.41 -0.10
CA ARG A 72 16.58 11.76 0.08
C ARG A 72 17.61 11.80 1.21
N MET A 73 17.58 10.85 2.13
CA MET A 73 18.59 10.74 3.19
C MET A 73 19.96 10.41 2.57
N ARG A 74 21.04 11.07 3.00
CA ARG A 74 22.40 10.75 2.51
C ARG A 74 22.90 9.44 3.14
N ARG A 75 23.76 8.71 2.41
CA ARG A 75 24.42 7.48 2.87
C ARG A 75 23.43 6.50 3.54
N THR A 76 22.25 6.37 2.95
CA THR A 76 21.18 5.50 3.45
C THR A 76 20.84 4.48 2.36
N ALA A 77 20.90 3.19 2.70
CA ALA A 77 20.38 2.13 1.87
C ALA A 77 18.88 1.97 2.15
N THR A 78 18.05 1.95 1.12
CA THR A 78 16.61 1.69 1.27
C THR A 78 16.28 0.34 0.67
N VAL A 79 15.62 -0.53 1.44
CA VAL A 79 15.24 -1.89 1.05
C VAL A 79 13.74 -2.04 1.19
N LEU A 80 13.08 -2.51 0.13
CA LEU A 80 11.66 -2.82 0.14
C LEU A 80 11.45 -4.33 0.22
N SER A 81 10.61 -4.75 1.15
CA SER A 81 10.07 -6.10 1.26
C SER A 81 8.63 -6.08 0.75
N GLY A 82 8.36 -6.73 -0.38
CA GLY A 82 7.03 -6.72 -0.98
C GLY A 82 6.93 -7.47 -2.30
N SER A 83 5.82 -7.31 -3.01
CA SER A 83 5.65 -7.93 -4.32
C SER A 83 6.39 -7.14 -5.40
N ALA A 84 6.78 -7.85 -6.46
CA ALA A 84 7.50 -7.24 -7.59
C ALA A 84 6.73 -6.07 -8.22
N CYS A 85 5.39 -6.14 -8.28
CA CYS A 85 4.57 -5.06 -8.83
C CYS A 85 4.61 -3.80 -7.96
N CYS A 86 4.54 -3.93 -6.63
CA CYS A 86 4.65 -2.79 -5.73
C CYS A 86 6.04 -2.16 -5.82
N VAL A 87 7.09 -2.97 -5.77
CA VAL A 87 8.47 -2.48 -5.80
C VAL A 87 8.80 -1.83 -7.13
N TYR A 88 8.37 -2.41 -8.25
CA TYR A 88 8.53 -1.80 -9.57
C TYR A 88 7.80 -0.45 -9.65
N GLY A 89 6.52 -0.39 -9.27
CA GLY A 89 5.74 0.84 -9.33
C GLY A 89 6.30 1.94 -8.44
N LEU A 90 6.67 1.60 -7.20
CA LEU A 90 7.26 2.54 -6.25
C LEU A 90 8.63 3.05 -6.73
N THR A 91 9.47 2.15 -7.23
CA THR A 91 10.79 2.52 -7.76
C THR A 91 10.63 3.41 -8.99
N PHE A 92 9.80 3.00 -9.97
CA PHE A 92 9.53 3.75 -11.19
C PHE A 92 9.06 5.17 -10.87
N THR A 93 8.00 5.30 -10.07
CA THR A 93 7.45 6.62 -9.71
C THR A 93 8.48 7.45 -8.94
N SER A 94 9.24 6.87 -8.00
CA SER A 94 10.25 7.61 -7.23
C SER A 94 11.34 8.23 -8.09
N HIS A 95 11.68 7.62 -9.23
CA HIS A 95 12.65 8.18 -10.17
C HIS A 95 12.14 9.49 -10.81
N PHE A 96 10.84 9.62 -11.09
CA PHE A 96 10.26 10.87 -11.61
C PHE A 96 10.21 11.97 -10.56
N TYR A 97 9.95 11.61 -9.30
CA TYR A 97 9.87 12.57 -8.19
C TYR A 97 11.24 12.92 -7.58
N GLY A 98 12.31 12.81 -8.38
CA GLY A 98 13.62 13.39 -8.11
C GLY A 98 14.59 12.50 -7.32
N ALA A 99 14.28 11.22 -7.11
CA ALA A 99 15.13 10.28 -6.40
C ALA A 99 15.70 9.20 -7.34
N LYS A 100 16.84 9.48 -7.97
CA LYS A 100 17.55 8.55 -8.88
C LYS A 100 18.51 7.61 -8.15
N ARG A 101 18.08 7.03 -7.02
CA ARG A 101 18.92 6.10 -6.24
C ARG A 101 18.41 4.67 -6.35
N SER A 102 19.32 3.72 -6.18
CA SER A 102 18.98 2.31 -6.13
C SER A 102 18.10 2.01 -4.93
N VAL A 103 17.14 1.12 -5.16
CA VAL A 103 16.24 0.57 -4.15
C VAL A 103 16.55 -0.91 -4.03
N GLY A 104 16.92 -1.37 -2.84
CA GLY A 104 17.08 -2.78 -2.54
C GLY A 104 15.72 -3.47 -2.53
N TYR A 105 15.67 -4.74 -2.92
CA TYR A 105 14.43 -5.50 -3.03
C TYR A 105 14.62 -6.90 -2.44
N VAL A 106 13.76 -7.26 -1.49
CA VAL A 106 13.63 -8.63 -1.01
C VAL A 106 12.28 -9.18 -1.49
N PRO A 107 12.28 -10.13 -2.45
CA PRO A 107 11.05 -10.74 -2.95
C PRO A 107 10.48 -11.74 -1.97
N PHE A 108 9.19 -12.05 -2.13
CA PHE A 108 8.55 -13.15 -1.42
C PHE A 108 7.77 -14.07 -2.37
N SER A 109 7.53 -15.30 -1.92
CA SER A 109 6.53 -16.21 -2.47
C SER A 109 5.54 -16.61 -1.38
N SER A 110 4.43 -17.25 -1.74
CA SER A 110 3.50 -17.80 -0.75
C SER A 110 4.20 -18.74 0.24
N GLU A 111 5.19 -19.51 -0.23
CA GLU A 111 5.98 -20.41 0.61
C GLU A 111 6.88 -19.63 1.58
N THR A 112 7.59 -18.60 1.12
CA THR A 112 8.50 -17.85 2.00
C THR A 112 7.77 -17.03 3.07
N LEU A 113 6.52 -16.63 2.79
CA LEU A 113 5.65 -15.97 3.76
C LEU A 113 5.22 -16.92 4.88
N VAL A 114 4.76 -18.13 4.56
CA VAL A 114 4.23 -19.06 5.57
C VAL A 114 5.33 -19.76 6.37
N THR A 115 6.50 -19.95 5.76
CA THR A 115 7.64 -20.61 6.43
C THR A 115 8.48 -19.64 7.28
N GLY A 116 8.22 -18.34 7.21
CA GLY A 116 9.04 -17.31 7.88
C GLY A 116 10.36 -17.01 7.18
N LYS A 117 10.67 -17.69 6.06
CA LYS A 117 11.92 -17.49 5.30
C LYS A 117 12.10 -16.05 4.83
N LEU A 118 11.01 -15.31 4.54
CA LEU A 118 11.11 -13.91 4.16
C LEU A 118 11.86 -13.07 5.21
N PHE A 119 11.68 -13.33 6.50
CA PHE A 119 12.43 -12.61 7.54
C PHE A 119 13.93 -12.94 7.48
N GLU A 120 14.28 -14.21 7.29
CA GLU A 120 15.67 -14.65 7.13
C GLU A 120 16.31 -13.99 5.90
N ASP A 121 15.61 -13.96 4.77
CA ASP A 121 16.08 -13.31 3.54
C ASP A 121 16.29 -11.80 3.75
N ILE A 122 15.42 -11.14 4.52
CA ILE A 122 15.59 -9.73 4.90
C ILE A 122 16.81 -9.55 5.80
N ARG A 123 16.96 -10.40 6.83
CA ARG A 123 18.09 -10.36 7.76
C ARG A 123 19.41 -10.48 6.99
N ASP A 124 19.51 -11.47 6.11
CA ASP A 124 20.69 -11.73 5.31
C ASP A 124 21.00 -10.55 4.36
N ALA A 125 19.97 -9.93 3.76
CA ALA A 125 20.14 -8.73 2.95
C ALA A 125 20.71 -7.54 3.76
N VAL A 126 20.23 -7.33 4.99
CA VAL A 126 20.75 -6.28 5.87
C VAL A 126 22.22 -6.56 6.25
N HIS A 127 22.58 -7.80 6.56
CA HIS A 127 23.96 -8.18 6.84
C HIS A 127 24.89 -7.93 5.64
N GLN A 128 24.42 -8.21 4.42
CA GLN A 128 25.19 -7.97 3.19
C GLN A 128 25.37 -6.46 2.89
N LEU A 129 24.37 -5.64 3.21
CA LEU A 129 24.40 -4.20 2.95
C LEU A 129 25.14 -3.38 4.02
N ALA A 130 25.43 -3.96 5.18
CA ALA A 130 26.00 -3.27 6.34
C ALA A 130 27.51 -2.96 6.17
N ASP A 131 27.81 -2.03 5.27
CA ASP A 131 29.15 -1.47 5.05
C ASP A 131 29.22 0.00 5.52
N PRO A 132 29.97 0.30 6.61
CA PRO A 132 30.08 1.66 7.15
C PRO A 132 30.81 2.62 6.23
N THR A 133 31.57 2.13 5.24
CA THR A 133 32.22 3.00 4.24
C THR A 133 31.19 3.59 3.28
N LEU A 134 30.10 2.87 3.01
CA LEU A 134 29.05 3.25 2.06
C LEU A 134 27.83 3.86 2.75
N TYR A 135 27.38 3.28 3.86
CA TYR A 135 26.11 3.60 4.50
C TYR A 135 26.25 3.88 5.99
N ASP A 136 25.50 4.86 6.47
CA ASP A 136 25.33 5.14 7.90
C ASP A 136 24.04 4.48 8.43
N THR A 137 23.09 4.15 7.54
CA THR A 137 21.79 3.58 7.89
C THR A 137 21.21 2.71 6.77
N ILE A 138 20.56 1.62 7.14
CA ILE A 138 19.75 0.76 6.26
C ILE A 138 18.31 0.88 6.75
N VAL A 139 17.41 1.29 5.86
CA VAL A 139 15.97 1.34 6.12
C VAL A 139 15.32 0.19 5.38
N VAL A 140 14.72 -0.74 6.13
CA VAL A 140 13.95 -1.86 5.60
C VAL A 140 12.47 -1.54 5.76
N THR A 141 11.73 -1.52 4.66
CA THR A 141 10.30 -1.24 4.65
C THR A 141 9.51 -2.47 4.24
N ASN A 142 8.67 -2.96 5.14
CA ASN A 142 7.63 -3.91 4.79
C ASN A 142 6.48 -3.19 4.09
N LEU A 143 6.06 -3.74 2.95
CA LEU A 143 4.87 -3.30 2.23
C LEU A 143 3.63 -4.06 2.74
N CYS A 144 2.49 -3.90 2.04
CA CYS A 144 1.19 -4.41 2.48
C CYS A 144 1.20 -5.89 2.88
N VAL A 145 1.73 -6.76 2.03
CA VAL A 145 1.66 -8.21 2.23
C VAL A 145 2.58 -8.66 3.38
N PRO A 146 3.88 -8.31 3.42
CA PRO A 146 4.74 -8.67 4.55
C PRO A 146 4.25 -8.13 5.89
N THR A 147 3.69 -6.91 5.91
CA THR A 147 3.07 -6.34 7.12
C THR A 147 1.88 -7.18 7.57
N ALA A 148 0.97 -7.50 6.65
CA ALA A 148 -0.23 -8.31 6.95
C ALA A 148 0.12 -9.75 7.37
N SER A 149 1.22 -10.31 6.83
CA SER A 149 1.73 -11.62 7.20
C SER A 149 2.52 -11.64 8.51
N GLY A 150 2.71 -10.48 9.17
CA GLY A 150 3.35 -10.38 10.47
C GLY A 150 4.87 -10.58 10.43
N VAL A 151 5.53 -10.19 9.34
CA VAL A 151 7.00 -10.27 9.23
C VAL A 151 7.65 -9.34 10.28
N PRO A 152 8.41 -9.88 11.26
CA PRO A 152 8.75 -9.12 12.46
C PRO A 152 10.07 -8.33 12.29
N LEU A 153 10.05 -7.19 11.58
CA LEU A 153 11.25 -6.36 11.39
C LEU A 153 11.89 -5.87 12.71
N GLN A 154 11.11 -5.86 13.79
CA GLN A 154 11.57 -5.53 15.15
C GLN A 154 12.63 -6.50 15.69
N LEU A 155 12.76 -7.69 15.10
CA LEU A 155 13.78 -8.68 15.46
C LEU A 155 15.11 -8.46 14.71
N LEU A 156 15.17 -7.52 13.76
CA LEU A 156 16.43 -7.15 13.14
C LEU A 156 17.34 -6.48 14.18
N PRO A 157 18.66 -6.68 14.09
CA PRO A 157 19.60 -6.00 14.98
C PRO A 157 19.55 -4.49 14.75
N ASP A 158 19.53 -3.67 15.80
CA ASP A 158 19.49 -2.21 15.69
C ASP A 158 20.70 -1.63 14.92
N GLN A 159 21.81 -2.36 14.90
CA GLN A 159 23.06 -1.94 14.25
C GLN A 159 23.92 -3.14 13.83
N ILE A 160 24.57 -3.04 12.67
CA ILE A 160 25.54 -4.02 12.16
C ILE A 160 26.77 -3.24 11.66
N ASN A 161 27.99 -3.61 12.09
CA ASN A 161 29.24 -2.99 11.63
C ASN A 161 29.29 -1.44 11.73
N GLY A 162 28.56 -0.82 12.67
CA GLY A 162 28.47 0.65 12.74
C GLY A 162 27.29 1.26 11.97
N VAL A 163 26.61 0.48 11.13
CA VAL A 163 25.48 0.90 10.30
C VAL A 163 24.17 0.65 11.03
N ARG A 164 23.34 1.67 11.22
CA ARG A 164 22.03 1.54 11.88
C ARG A 164 21.06 0.78 10.99
N VAL A 165 20.21 -0.06 11.56
CA VAL A 165 19.14 -0.74 10.85
C VAL A 165 17.81 -0.26 11.39
N ILE A 166 16.93 0.17 10.50
CA ILE A 166 15.61 0.68 10.86
C ILE A 166 14.58 -0.11 10.06
N GLY A 167 13.81 -0.95 10.76
CA GLY A 167 12.64 -1.62 10.22
C GLY A 167 11.39 -0.75 10.37
N ILE A 168 10.65 -0.54 9.28
CA ILE A 168 9.36 0.16 9.31
C ILE A 168 8.30 -0.64 8.54
N ASP A 169 7.09 -0.67 9.07
CA ASP A 169 5.92 -1.23 8.38
C ASP A 169 5.12 -0.07 7.79
N VAL A 170 5.02 -0.03 6.46
CA VAL A 170 4.25 1.01 5.76
C VAL A 170 3.27 0.34 4.79
N PRO A 171 2.19 -0.27 5.33
CA PRO A 171 1.17 -0.87 4.50
C PRO A 171 0.38 0.20 3.72
N GLY A 172 -0.19 -0.23 2.59
CA GLY A 172 -1.13 0.58 1.81
C GLY A 172 -2.50 0.75 2.47
N PHE A 173 -2.77 -0.02 3.52
CA PHE A 173 -4.00 -0.01 4.31
C PHE A 173 -3.70 0.44 5.74
N GLY A 174 -4.70 0.97 6.45
CA GLY A 174 -4.60 1.24 7.89
C GLY A 174 -3.71 2.42 8.30
N VAL A 175 -3.06 3.10 7.34
CA VAL A 175 -2.36 4.36 7.55
C VAL A 175 -3.20 5.48 6.94
N PRO A 176 -3.93 6.29 7.75
CA PRO A 176 -4.83 7.33 7.25
C PRO A 176 -4.06 8.59 6.83
N THR A 177 -3.02 8.43 6.00
CA THR A 177 -2.16 9.51 5.51
C THR A 177 -2.09 9.51 3.99
N HIS A 178 -1.92 10.69 3.40
CA HIS A 178 -1.69 10.83 1.97
C HIS A 178 -0.27 10.36 1.63
N ALA A 179 -0.05 9.79 0.45
CA ALA A 179 1.29 9.35 0.03
C ALA A 179 2.35 10.44 -0.15
N GLU A 180 1.97 11.72 -0.03
CA GLU A 180 2.91 12.84 -0.04
C GLU A 180 3.31 13.31 1.37
N ALA A 181 2.57 12.88 2.39
CA ALA A 181 2.86 13.12 3.80
C ALA A 181 3.78 12.02 4.35
#